data_AF-M1CXD2-F1
#
_entry.id   AF-M1CXD2-F1
#
_cell.length_a   1.000
_cell.length_b   1.000
_cell.length_c   1.000
_cell.angle_alpha   90.00
_cell.angle_beta   90.00
_cell.angle_gamma   90.00
#
_symmetry.space_group_name_H-M   'P 1'
#
loop_
_entity.id
_entity.type
_entity.pdbx_description
1 polymer ?
#
loop_
_entity_poly.entity_id
_entity_poly.type
_entity_poly.pdbx_seq_one_letter_code
_entity_poly.pdbx_strand_id
1 'polypeptide(L)'
;MLRYLVDHGSIAALCQGLLCEGYIRRTSCFQGLRSILRVGEAHKVDGVNVYTQMITENGGLARIKSQRDDRDVGEIARRLLSSYWPGEV
;
A
#
# COMPACT_ATOMS: atom_id res chain seq x y z
N MET A 1 0.98 9.80 20.78
CA MET A 1 1.53 10.90 19.95
C MET A 1 2.56 10.44 18.90
N LEU A 2 3.22 9.28 19.03
CA LEU A 2 4.24 8.82 18.05
C LEU A 2 3.75 7.84 16.98
N ARG A 3 2.64 7.10 17.19
CA ARG A 3 2.20 6.05 16.26
C ARG A 3 1.91 6.61 14.86
N TYR A 4 1.18 7.72 14.77
CA TYR A 4 0.80 8.35 13.51
C TYR A 4 1.97 8.94 12.70
N LEU A 5 2.96 9.55 13.34
CA LEU A 5 4.14 10.11 12.63
C LEU A 5 5.07 9.00 12.11
N VAL A 6 5.24 7.93 12.88
CA VAL A 6 5.97 6.75 12.44
C VAL A 6 5.22 6.06 11.31
N ASP A 7 3.89 5.92 11.39
CA ASP A 7 3.07 5.36 10.32
C ASP A 7 3.14 6.20 9.03
N HIS A 8 3.03 7.53 9.10
CA HIS A 8 3.07 8.38 7.91
C HIS A 8 4.43 8.32 7.19
N GLY A 9 5.53 8.38 7.94
CA GLY A 9 6.88 8.24 7.39
C GLY A 9 7.16 6.82 6.86
N SER A 10 6.60 5.79 7.53
CA SER A 10 6.74 4.40 7.11
C SER A 10 5.96 4.12 5.83
N ILE A 11 4.75 4.67 5.66
CA ILE A 11 3.95 4.52 4.44
C ILE A 11 4.68 5.15 3.25
N ALA A 12 5.18 6.38 3.40
CA ALA A 12 5.95 7.05 2.34
C ALA A 12 7.19 6.24 1.94
N ALA A 13 7.94 5.72 2.91
CA ALA A 13 9.11 4.88 2.67
C ALA A 13 8.74 3.55 1.99
N LEU A 14 7.66 2.89 2.41
CA LEU A 14 7.16 1.65 1.80
C LEU A 14 6.72 1.91 0.35
N CYS A 15 6.00 3.01 0.10
CA CYS A 15 5.62 3.43 -1.25
C CYS A 15 6.85 3.71 -2.12
N GLN A 16 7.90 4.33 -1.57
CA GLN A 16 9.16 4.49 -2.28
C GLN A 16 9.85 3.17 -2.60
N GLY A 17 9.82 2.23 -1.66
CA GLY A 17 10.39 0.88 -1.81
C GLY A 17 9.73 0.03 -2.90
N LEU A 18 8.48 0.32 -3.29
CA LEU A 18 7.77 -0.39 -4.37
C LEU A 18 8.44 -0.26 -5.76
N LEU A 19 9.24 0.80 -5.99
CA LEU A 19 9.96 1.00 -7.24
C LEU A 19 11.40 0.48 -7.20
N CYS A 20 11.82 -0.16 -6.10
CA CYS A 20 13.16 -0.72 -6.00
C CYS A 20 13.32 -1.94 -6.94
N GLU A 21 14.46 -2.08 -7.59
CA GLU A 21 14.69 -3.22 -8.51
C GLU A 21 14.66 -4.59 -7.80
N GLY A 22 15.00 -4.64 -6.51
CA GLY A 22 15.05 -5.88 -5.73
C GLY A 22 13.67 -6.48 -5.45
N TYR A 23 13.39 -7.65 -6.04
CA TYR A 23 12.15 -8.43 -5.82
C TYR A 23 11.81 -8.62 -4.34
N ILE A 24 12.77 -9.06 -3.51
CA ILE A 24 12.55 -9.30 -2.08
C ILE A 24 12.14 -8.01 -1.36
N ARG A 25 12.76 -6.87 -1.73
CA ARG A 25 12.47 -5.57 -1.14
C ARG A 25 11.07 -5.09 -1.54
N ARG A 26 10.70 -5.20 -2.83
CA ARG A 26 9.36 -4.88 -3.34
C ARG A 26 8.28 -5.72 -2.66
N THR A 27 8.45 -7.04 -2.62
CA THR A 27 7.48 -7.96 -2.01
C THR A 27 7.30 -7.69 -0.52
N SER A 28 8.40 -7.38 0.20
CA SER A 28 8.32 -6.98 1.61
C SER A 28 7.54 -5.67 1.79
N CYS A 29 7.72 -4.69 0.90
CA CYS A 29 6.95 -3.45 0.92
C CYS A 29 5.45 -3.68 0.68
N PHE A 30 5.09 -4.53 -0.30
CA PHE A 30 3.70 -4.92 -0.54
C PHE A 30 3.07 -5.62 0.67
N GLN A 31 3.81 -6.52 1.33
CA GLN A 31 3.33 -7.19 2.54
C GLN A 31 3.12 -6.21 3.70
N GLY A 32 4.05 -5.25 3.88
CA GLY A 32 3.93 -4.18 4.86
C GLY A 32 2.68 -3.33 4.63
N LEU A 33 2.50 -2.84 3.40
CA LEU A 33 1.30 -2.08 3.00
C LEU A 33 0.02 -2.86 3.25
N ARG A 34 -0.01 -4.15 2.89
CA ARG A 34 -1.17 -5.02 3.16
C ARG A 34 -1.47 -5.16 4.65
N SER A 35 -0.43 -5.25 5.49
CA SER A 35 -0.61 -5.34 6.94
C SER A 35 -1.18 -4.04 7.51
N ILE A 36 -0.65 -2.89 7.08
CA ILE A 36 -1.13 -1.57 7.49
C ILE A 36 -2.59 -1.38 7.05
N LEU A 37 -2.89 -1.68 5.80
CA LEU A 37 -4.26 -1.60 5.26
C LEU A 37 -5.24 -2.51 6.00
N ARG A 38 -4.82 -3.72 6.38
CA ARG A 38 -5.62 -4.65 7.19
C ARG A 38 -5.88 -4.08 8.60
N VAL A 39 -4.87 -3.49 9.24
CA VAL A 39 -5.05 -2.80 10.54
C VAL A 39 -6.00 -1.62 10.36
N GLY A 40 -5.85 -0.86 9.28
CA GLY A 40 -6.76 0.21 8.89
C GLY A 40 -8.21 -0.22 8.73
N GLU A 41 -8.46 -1.36 8.11
CA GLU A 41 -9.81 -1.91 7.99
C GLU A 41 -10.41 -2.32 9.33
N ALA A 42 -9.59 -2.87 10.23
CA ALA A 42 -10.04 -3.21 11.58
C ALA A 42 -10.36 -1.97 12.43
N HIS A 43 -9.72 -0.84 12.14
CA HIS A 43 -9.87 0.43 12.86
C HIS A 43 -10.55 1.53 12.03
N LYS A 44 -11.29 1.16 10.98
CA LYS A 44 -11.93 2.16 10.11
C LYS A 44 -13.01 2.93 10.86
N VAL A 45 -13.04 4.23 10.64
CA VAL A 45 -14.03 5.15 11.21
C VAL A 45 -14.95 5.58 10.08
N ASP A 46 -16.27 5.49 10.27
CA ASP A 46 -17.28 5.78 9.24
C ASP A 46 -17.09 5.02 7.91
N GLY A 47 -16.52 3.81 7.98
CA GLY A 47 -16.24 2.99 6.80
C GLY A 47 -15.06 3.47 5.96
N VAL A 48 -14.35 4.52 6.40
CA VAL A 48 -13.19 5.07 5.71
C VAL A 48 -11.90 4.57 6.37
N ASN A 49 -11.02 4.03 5.55
CA ASN A 49 -9.69 3.60 5.95
C ASN A 49 -8.69 4.74 5.76
N VAL A 50 -8.23 5.36 6.85
CA VAL A 50 -7.29 6.50 6.78
C VAL A 50 -5.98 6.12 6.06
N TYR A 51 -5.57 4.86 6.14
CA TYR A 51 -4.35 4.39 5.50
C TYR A 51 -4.47 4.32 3.97
N THR A 52 -5.65 4.04 3.41
CA THR A 52 -5.83 4.07 1.94
C THR A 52 -5.70 5.48 1.40
N GLN A 53 -6.22 6.48 2.12
CA GLN A 53 -6.00 7.90 1.80
C GLN A 53 -4.52 8.25 1.88
N MET A 54 -3.84 7.94 2.98
CA MET A 54 -2.41 8.25 3.13
C MET A 54 -1.54 7.61 2.03
N ILE A 55 -1.82 6.35 1.65
CA ILE A 55 -1.10 5.67 0.56
C ILE A 55 -1.36 6.39 -0.77
N THR A 56 -2.59 6.84 -1.02
CA THR A 56 -2.96 7.57 -2.23
C THR A 56 -2.26 8.93 -2.29
N GLU A 57 -2.27 9.69 -1.18
CA GLU A 57 -1.60 10.99 -1.06
C GLU A 57 -0.08 10.90 -1.26
N ASN A 58 0.55 9.81 -0.78
CA ASN A 58 1.98 9.55 -0.98
C ASN A 58 2.30 8.95 -2.37
N GLY A 59 1.33 8.90 -3.29
CA GLY A 59 1.50 8.35 -4.64
C GLY A 59 1.72 6.83 -4.67
N GLY A 60 1.45 6.13 -3.58
CA GLY A 60 1.57 4.67 -3.48
C GLY A 60 0.61 3.94 -4.41
N LEU A 61 -0.62 4.44 -4.57
CA LEU A 61 -1.61 3.86 -5.47
C LEU A 61 -1.11 3.80 -6.91
N ALA A 62 -0.58 4.91 -7.43
CA ALA A 62 -0.01 4.97 -8.78
C ALA A 62 1.16 3.99 -8.97
N ARG A 63 1.99 3.82 -7.94
CA ARG A 63 3.11 2.86 -7.94
C ARG A 63 2.62 1.41 -7.92
N ILE A 64 1.62 1.09 -7.10
CA ILE A 64 0.98 -0.23 -7.08
C ILE A 64 0.39 -0.55 -8.46
N LYS A 65 -0.30 0.41 -9.08
CA LYS A 65 -0.83 0.27 -10.46
C LYS A 65 0.27 0.04 -11.49
N SER A 66 1.39 0.76 -11.39
CA SER A 66 2.55 0.54 -12.27
C SER A 66 3.12 -0.87 -12.18
N GLN A 67 2.99 -1.52 -11.02
CA GLN A 67 3.45 -2.89 -10.81
C GLN A 67 2.40 -3.95 -11.18
N ARG A 68 1.19 -3.56 -11.62
CA ARG A 68 0.06 -4.47 -11.91
C ARG A 68 0.37 -5.51 -12.98
N ASP A 69 1.23 -5.16 -13.93
CA ASP A 69 1.62 -6.00 -15.06
C ASP A 69 3.03 -6.61 -14.91
N ASP A 70 3.64 -6.41 -13.74
CA ASP A 70 4.90 -7.06 -13.39
C ASP A 70 4.68 -8.57 -13.15
N ARG A 71 5.56 -9.42 -13.71
CA ARG A 71 5.40 -10.87 -13.64
C ARG A 71 5.57 -11.42 -12.22
N ASP A 72 6.34 -10.74 -11.39
CA ASP A 72 6.72 -11.21 -10.06
C ASP A 72 5.80 -10.66 -8.98
N VAL A 73 5.45 -9.36 -9.06
CA VAL A 73 4.63 -8.67 -8.04
C VAL A 73 3.24 -8.26 -8.52
N GLY A 74 2.92 -8.42 -9.81
CA GLY A 74 1.66 -7.95 -10.39
C GLY A 74 0.43 -8.64 -9.82
N GLU A 75 0.49 -9.94 -9.54
CA GLU A 75 -0.60 -10.65 -8.85
C GLU A 75 -0.86 -10.07 -7.46
N ILE A 76 0.20 -9.71 -6.72
CA ILE A 76 0.09 -9.12 -5.39
C ILE A 76 -0.53 -7.72 -5.49
N ALA A 77 -0.08 -6.93 -6.47
CA ALA A 77 -0.62 -5.60 -6.75
C ALA A 77 -2.12 -5.64 -7.12
N ARG A 78 -2.51 -6.55 -8.02
CA ARG A 78 -3.91 -6.74 -8.44
C ARG A 78 -4.81 -7.12 -7.26
N ARG A 79 -4.38 -8.04 -6.41
CA ARG A 79 -5.14 -8.43 -5.21
C ARG A 79 -5.30 -7.27 -4.23
N LEU A 80 -4.26 -6.46 -4.06
CA LEU A 80 -4.30 -5.29 -3.19
C LEU A 80 -5.28 -4.24 -3.73
N LEU A 81 -5.18 -3.92 -5.01
CA LEU A 81 -6.10 -2.99 -5.69
C LEU A 81 -7.54 -3.49 -5.60
N SER A 82 -7.80 -4.77 -5.88
CA SER A 82 -9.14 -5.34 -5.82
C SER A 82 -9.73 -5.35 -4.40
N SER A 83 -8.92 -5.52 -3.35
CA SER A 83 -9.41 -5.53 -1.96
C SER A 83 -9.66 -4.14 -1.39
N TYR A 84 -8.79 -3.16 -1.68
CA TYR A 84 -8.79 -1.87 -0.99
C TYR A 84 -9.16 -0.67 -1.90
N TRP A 85 -9.07 -0.83 -3.22
CA TRP A 85 -9.40 0.20 -4.22
C TRP A 85 -10.26 -0.37 -5.36
N PRO A 86 -11.46 -0.90 -5.08
CA PRO A 86 -12.32 -1.53 -6.09
C PRO A 86 -12.79 -0.57 -7.19
N GLY A 87 -12.81 0.75 -6.95
CA GLY A 87 -13.18 1.77 -7.95
C GLY A 87 -12.05 2.19 -8.89
N GLU A 88 -10.82 1.75 -8.64
CA GLU A 88 -9.60 2.14 -9.37
C GLU A 88 -8.97 0.96 -10.12
N VAL A 89 -9.65 -0.20 -10.16
CA VAL A 89 -9.17 -1.48 -10.70
C VAL A 89 -9.48 -1.65 -12.19
#